data_AF-A0A9D6TM94-F1
#
_entry.id   AF-A0A9D6TM94-F1
#
_cell.length_a   1.000
_cell.length_b   1.000
_cell.length_c   1.000
_cell.angle_alpha   90.00
_cell.angle_beta   90.00
_cell.angle_gamma   90.00
#
_symmetry.space_group_name_H-M   'P 1'
#
loop_
_entity.id
_entity.type
_entity.pdbx_description
1 polymer ?
#
loop_
_entity_poly.entity_id
_entity_poly.type
_entity_poly.pdbx_seq_one_letter_code
_entity_poly.pdbx_strand_id
1 'polypeptide(L)'
;MTDHDEFKEFEPANDAELHALERRWAGGDLRRHVTRIMDFIDQNRSVIQGSVDGAHPPVAVLAVVKGLIAQAGSVHHPSEMRDQAEEIRNEIWIRGEKGDYDRAFITREWTSRHAANWRRWRLKEYLFLVEKLGTEITTRCGSDQRPSAPP
;
A
#
# COMPACT_ATOMS: atom_id res chain seq x y z
N MET A 1 -5.64 10.57 20.69
CA MET A 1 -4.19 10.35 20.81
C MET A 1 -3.93 8.98 20.20
N THR A 2 -3.79 8.94 18.88
CA THR A 2 -3.65 7.69 18.13
C THR A 2 -2.20 7.26 18.25
N ASP A 3 -1.96 6.06 18.78
CA ASP A 3 -0.63 5.51 18.99
C ASP A 3 0.14 5.49 17.66
N HIS A 4 1.18 6.32 17.56
CA HIS A 4 2.15 6.27 16.46
C HIS A 4 2.88 4.92 16.37
N ASP A 5 2.69 4.02 17.34
CA ASP A 5 3.33 2.71 17.43
C ASP A 5 2.61 1.59 16.65
N GLU A 6 1.32 1.73 16.28
CA GLU A 6 0.55 0.61 15.69
C GLU A 6 0.98 0.20 14.27
N PHE A 7 1.73 1.05 13.55
CA PHE A 7 2.11 0.78 12.15
C PHE A 7 3.61 0.52 11.93
N LYS A 8 4.41 0.51 13.00
CA LYS A 8 5.86 0.22 12.91
C LYS A 8 6.16 -1.15 12.29
N GLU A 9 5.25 -2.12 12.44
CA GLU A 9 5.42 -3.45 11.83
C GLU A 9 5.48 -3.40 10.29
N PHE A 10 4.87 -2.38 9.68
CA PHE A 10 4.79 -2.20 8.24
C PHE A 10 5.77 -1.16 7.70
N GLU A 11 6.61 -0.59 8.57
CA GLU A 11 7.78 0.16 8.12
C GLU A 11 8.88 -0.82 7.67
N PRO A 12 9.81 -0.38 6.80
CA PRO A 12 11.00 -1.18 6.49
C PRO A 12 11.74 -1.50 7.78
N ALA A 13 11.90 -2.78 8.09
CA ALA A 13 12.50 -3.26 9.33
C ALA A 13 14.03 -3.06 9.37
N ASN A 14 14.65 -2.83 8.21
CA ASN A 14 16.08 -2.61 8.04
C ASN A 14 16.38 -1.94 6.69
N ASP A 15 17.64 -1.51 6.53
CA ASP A 15 18.13 -0.85 5.32
C ASP A 15 18.00 -1.73 4.06
N ALA A 16 18.10 -3.06 4.18
CA ALA A 16 17.98 -3.95 3.03
C ALA A 16 16.56 -3.95 2.46
N GLU A 17 15.53 -3.95 3.32
CA GLU A 17 14.13 -3.81 2.90
C GLU A 17 13.87 -2.42 2.29
N LEU A 18 14.39 -1.35 2.91
CA LEU A 18 14.26 0.00 2.37
C LEU A 18 14.90 0.10 0.98
N HIS A 19 16.13 -0.38 0.82
CA HIS A 19 16.81 -0.41 -0.47
C HIS A 19 16.08 -1.27 -1.52
N ALA A 20 15.42 -2.37 -1.10
CA ALA A 20 14.61 -3.16 -2.02
C ALA A 20 13.41 -2.36 -2.54
N LEU A 21 12.72 -1.62 -1.67
CA LEU A 21 11.61 -0.74 -2.05
C LEU A 21 12.09 0.41 -2.95
N GLU A 22 13.22 1.04 -2.62
CA GLU A 22 13.82 2.09 -3.43
C GLU A 22 14.21 1.61 -4.83
N ARG A 23 14.82 0.43 -4.95
CA ARG A 23 15.14 -0.15 -6.27
C ARG A 23 13.90 -0.40 -7.10
N ARG A 24 12.83 -0.95 -6.50
CA ARG A 24 11.56 -1.19 -7.19
C ARG A 24 10.84 0.10 -7.58
N TRP A 25 10.95 1.14 -6.76
CA TRP A 25 10.48 2.47 -7.10
C TRP A 25 11.25 3.04 -8.30
N ALA A 26 12.58 3.05 -8.24
CA ALA A 26 13.44 3.56 -9.30
C ALA A 26 13.25 2.78 -10.62
N GLY A 27 13.04 1.47 -10.54
CA GLY A 27 12.71 0.60 -11.68
C GLY A 27 11.30 0.77 -12.23
N GLY A 28 10.41 1.46 -11.51
CA GLY A 28 9.03 1.72 -11.92
C GLY A 28 8.03 0.60 -11.57
N ASP A 29 8.44 -0.47 -10.91
CA ASP A 29 7.60 -1.62 -10.55
C ASP A 29 6.42 -1.23 -9.65
N LEU A 30 6.59 -0.15 -8.88
CA LEU A 30 5.57 0.35 -7.96
C LEU A 30 4.57 1.32 -8.60
N ARG A 31 4.77 1.75 -9.85
CA ARG A 31 3.88 2.72 -10.53
C ARG A 31 2.44 2.26 -10.60
N ARG A 32 2.21 0.96 -10.81
CA ARG A 32 0.86 0.36 -10.84
C ARG A 32 0.08 0.50 -9.53
N HIS A 33 0.76 0.76 -8.41
CA HIS A 33 0.14 0.95 -7.11
C HIS A 33 -0.22 2.43 -6.86
N VAL A 34 0.45 3.37 -7.52
CA VAL A 34 0.20 4.82 -7.38
C VAL A 34 -1.26 5.17 -7.64
N THR A 35 -1.80 4.77 -8.81
CA THR A 35 -3.20 5.04 -9.14
C THR A 35 -4.15 4.45 -8.10
N ARG A 36 -3.90 3.22 -7.64
CA ARG A 36 -4.77 2.54 -6.65
C ARG A 36 -4.74 3.24 -5.29
N ILE A 37 -3.58 3.74 -4.87
CA ILE A 37 -3.44 4.54 -3.65
C ILE A 37 -4.20 5.86 -3.79
N MET A 38 -4.08 6.53 -4.93
CA MET A 38 -4.81 7.79 -5.17
C MET A 38 -6.33 7.58 -5.19
N ASP A 39 -6.80 6.51 -5.82
CA ASP A 39 -8.22 6.14 -5.82
C ASP A 39 -8.71 5.83 -4.39
N PHE A 40 -7.91 5.09 -3.61
CA PHE A 40 -8.21 4.82 -2.20
C PHE A 40 -8.29 6.10 -1.36
N ILE A 41 -7.37 7.05 -1.58
CA ILE A 41 -7.37 8.35 -0.90
C ILE A 41 -8.61 9.15 -1.26
N ASP A 42 -9.00 9.20 -2.53
CA ASP A 42 -10.21 9.92 -2.94
C ASP A 42 -11.48 9.31 -2.33
N GLN A 43 -11.57 7.98 -2.28
CA GLN A 43 -12.69 7.28 -1.65
C GLN A 43 -12.80 7.56 -0.14
N ASN A 44 -11.67 7.84 0.51
CA ASN A 44 -11.59 8.09 1.95
C ASN A 44 -11.37 9.58 2.29
N ARG A 45 -11.51 10.49 1.31
CA ARG A 45 -11.17 11.91 1.46
C ARG A 45 -11.89 12.57 2.63
N SER A 46 -13.19 12.32 2.78
CA SER A 46 -14.00 12.90 3.85
C SER A 46 -13.54 12.45 5.24
N VAL A 47 -13.13 11.19 5.37
CA VAL A 47 -12.56 10.63 6.61
C VAL A 47 -11.22 11.29 6.92
N ILE A 48 -10.36 11.45 5.91
CA ILE A 48 -9.05 12.10 6.05
C ILE A 48 -9.22 13.56 6.49
N GLN A 49 -10.08 14.31 5.81
CA GLN A 49 -10.35 15.71 6.14
C GLN A 49 -10.98 15.86 7.53
N GLY A 50 -11.93 14.99 7.90
CA GLY A 50 -12.55 15.01 9.21
C GLY A 50 -11.64 14.61 10.38
N SER A 51 -10.53 13.91 10.09
CA SER A 51 -9.57 13.43 11.08
C SER A 51 -8.40 14.39 11.32
N VAL A 52 -8.26 15.44 10.51
CA VAL A 52 -7.15 16.39 10.59
C VAL A 52 -7.69 17.77 10.92
N ASP A 53 -7.25 18.34 12.04
CA ASP A 53 -7.70 19.66 12.49
C ASP A 53 -7.24 20.78 11.53
N GLY A 54 -8.19 21.64 11.15
CA GLY A 54 -7.95 22.95 10.53
C GLY A 54 -6.96 22.97 9.36
N ALA A 55 -5.71 23.34 9.63
CA ALA A 55 -4.70 23.69 8.61
C ALA A 55 -4.13 22.51 7.80
N HIS A 56 -4.63 21.28 8.00
CA HIS A 56 -4.22 20.06 7.31
C HIS A 56 -2.69 19.93 7.11
N PRO A 57 -1.89 19.95 8.20
CA PRO A 57 -0.45 19.86 8.05
C PRO A 57 -0.09 18.54 7.34
N PRO A 58 0.86 18.56 6.36
CA PRO A 58 1.19 17.40 5.54
C PRO A 58 1.42 16.12 6.36
N VAL A 59 2.15 16.24 7.47
CA VAL A 59 2.46 15.12 8.37
C VAL A 59 1.20 14.46 8.96
N ALA A 60 0.17 15.24 9.32
CA ALA A 60 -1.06 14.69 9.88
C ALA A 60 -1.90 13.99 8.81
N VAL A 61 -1.98 14.57 7.60
CA VAL A 61 -2.67 13.94 6.46
C VAL A 61 -2.04 12.59 6.14
N LEU A 62 -0.71 12.54 6.03
CA LEU A 62 0.00 11.29 5.74
C LEU A 62 -0.17 10.27 6.86
N ALA A 63 -0.10 10.68 8.13
CA ALA A 63 -0.35 9.79 9.26
C ALA A 63 -1.75 9.15 9.21
N VAL A 64 -2.79 9.93 8.90
CA VAL A 64 -4.16 9.41 8.75
C VAL A 64 -4.27 8.45 7.57
N VAL A 65 -3.69 8.80 6.41
CA VAL A 65 -3.71 7.92 5.22
C VAL A 65 -3.02 6.59 5.52
N LYS A 66 -1.84 6.60 6.15
CA LYS A 66 -1.15 5.38 6.56
C LYS A 66 -2.00 4.53 7.48
N GLY A 67 -2.64 5.15 8.47
CA GLY A 67 -3.51 4.44 9.41
C GLY A 67 -4.69 3.77 8.71
N LEU A 68 -5.35 4.47 7.77
CA LEU A 68 -6.44 3.90 6.98
C LEU A 68 -5.99 2.72 6.12
N ILE A 69 -4.83 2.82 5.47
CA ILE A 69 -4.29 1.71 4.65
C ILE A 69 -3.97 0.50 5.53
N ALA A 70 -3.32 0.71 6.68
CA ALA A 70 -2.97 -0.37 7.58
C ALA A 70 -4.22 -1.05 8.18
N GLN A 71 -5.24 -0.26 8.55
CA GLN A 71 -6.52 -0.79 9.04
C GLN A 71 -7.26 -1.57 7.95
N ALA A 72 -7.28 -1.07 6.71
CA ALA A 72 -7.92 -1.75 5.59
C ALA A 72 -7.17 -3.02 5.16
N GLY A 73 -5.86 -3.08 5.40
CA GLY A 73 -4.98 -4.19 5.02
C GLY A 73 -4.71 -4.28 3.50
N SER A 74 -5.40 -3.47 2.69
CA SER A 74 -5.35 -3.46 1.23
C SER A 74 -5.93 -2.15 0.71
N VAL A 75 -5.36 -1.62 -0.38
CA VAL A 75 -5.91 -0.45 -1.08
C VAL A 75 -6.81 -0.83 -2.25
N HIS A 76 -6.70 -2.07 -2.75
CA HIS A 76 -7.50 -2.55 -3.89
C HIS A 76 -7.51 -4.10 -3.98
N HIS A 77 -8.37 -4.74 -3.18
CA HIS A 77 -8.47 -6.20 -3.07
C HIS A 77 -8.50 -6.98 -4.40
N PRO A 78 -9.35 -6.63 -5.39
CA PRO A 78 -9.40 -7.40 -6.64
C PRO A 78 -8.09 -7.42 -7.41
N SER A 79 -7.28 -6.36 -7.29
CA SER A 79 -5.99 -6.29 -7.98
C SER A 79 -4.93 -7.08 -7.22
N GLU A 80 -4.95 -7.04 -5.89
CA GLU A 80 -4.05 -7.88 -5.08
C GLU A 80 -4.33 -9.37 -5.25
N MET A 81 -5.59 -9.79 -5.35
CA MET A 81 -5.95 -11.17 -5.66
C MET A 81 -5.42 -11.61 -7.03
N ARG A 82 -5.46 -10.73 -8.03
CA ARG A 82 -4.86 -11.01 -9.35
C ARG A 82 -3.34 -11.11 -9.28
N ASP A 83 -2.68 -10.19 -8.58
CA ASP A 83 -1.22 -10.20 -8.40
C ASP A 83 -0.80 -11.49 -7.64
N GLN A 84 -1.52 -11.88 -6.59
CA GLN A 84 -1.26 -13.13 -5.85
C GLN A 84 -1.47 -14.38 -6.72
N ALA A 85 -2.53 -14.40 -7.55
CA ALA A 85 -2.76 -15.49 -8.50
C ALA A 85 -1.67 -15.57 -9.57
N GLU A 86 -1.03 -14.46 -9.93
CA GLU A 86 0.13 -14.45 -10.82
C GLU A 86 1.37 -15.06 -10.16
N GLU A 87 1.66 -14.72 -8.91
CA GLU A 87 2.76 -15.36 -8.15
C GLU A 87 2.57 -16.88 -8.04
N ILE A 88 1.34 -17.33 -7.76
CA ILE A 88 1.01 -18.76 -7.71
C ILE A 88 1.20 -19.42 -9.08
N ARG A 89 0.79 -18.76 -10.17
CA ARG A 89 1.00 -19.27 -11.54
C ARG A 89 2.49 -19.38 -11.88
N ASN A 90 3.30 -18.42 -11.45
CA ASN A 90 4.75 -18.45 -11.65
C ASN A 90 5.38 -19.62 -10.90
N GLU A 91 4.98 -19.86 -9.64
CA GLU A 91 5.46 -21.01 -8.87
C GLU A 91 5.08 -22.34 -9.54
N ILE A 92 3.84 -22.47 -10.00
CA ILE A 92 3.40 -23.66 -10.75
C ILE A 92 4.26 -23.89 -11.98
N TRP A 93 4.59 -22.83 -12.73
CA TRP A 93 5.46 -22.95 -13.91
C TRP A 93 6.87 -23.39 -13.52
N ILE A 94 7.49 -22.73 -12.53
CA ILE A 94 8.85 -23.05 -12.04
C ILE A 94 8.96 -24.50 -11.55
N ARG A 95 7.92 -25.01 -10.88
CA ARG A 95 7.88 -26.40 -10.41
C ARG A 95 7.55 -27.39 -11.51
N GLY A 96 6.73 -26.99 -12.48
CA GLY A 96 6.46 -27.77 -13.70
C GLY A 96 7.75 -28.05 -14.48
N GLU A 97 8.65 -27.07 -14.61
CA GLU A 97 9.98 -27.25 -15.20
C GLU A 97 10.85 -28.29 -14.47
N LYS A 98 10.50 -28.60 -13.21
CA LYS A 98 11.16 -29.61 -12.36
C LYS A 98 10.39 -30.93 -12.27
N GLY A 99 9.27 -31.06 -13.00
CA GLY A 99 8.45 -32.27 -13.04
C GLY A 99 7.31 -32.36 -12.02
N ASP A 100 7.09 -31.32 -11.20
CA ASP A 100 5.94 -31.25 -10.28
C ASP A 100 4.79 -30.48 -10.92
N TYR A 101 3.73 -31.20 -11.29
CA TYR A 101 2.55 -30.67 -11.99
C TYR A 101 1.29 -30.63 -11.12
N ASP A 102 1.38 -30.93 -9.81
CA ASP A 102 0.21 -30.89 -8.93
C ASP A 102 -0.13 -29.44 -8.54
N ARG A 103 -0.89 -28.78 -9.42
CA ARG A 103 -1.30 -27.38 -9.26
C ARG A 103 -2.06 -27.13 -7.96
N ALA A 104 -2.87 -28.10 -7.50
CA ALA A 104 -3.68 -27.95 -6.30
C ALA A 104 -2.82 -28.03 -5.03
N PHE A 105 -1.86 -28.96 -5.01
CA PHE A 105 -0.86 -29.03 -3.95
C PHE A 105 0.00 -27.76 -3.90
N ILE A 106 0.57 -27.34 -5.04
CA ILE A 106 1.44 -26.15 -5.13
C ILE A 106 0.69 -24.90 -4.67
N THR A 107 -0.56 -24.71 -5.10
CA THR A 107 -1.37 -23.55 -4.68
C THR A 107 -1.57 -23.49 -3.17
N ARG A 108 -1.92 -24.63 -2.56
CA ARG A 108 -2.13 -24.73 -1.10
C ARG A 108 -0.82 -24.55 -0.33
N GLU A 109 0.26 -25.17 -0.80
CA GLU A 109 1.59 -25.04 -0.20
C GLU A 109 2.08 -23.58 -0.26
N TRP A 110 1.99 -22.96 -1.43
CA TRP A 110 2.37 -21.55 -1.62
C TRP A 110 1.56 -20.64 -0.72
N THR A 111 0.24 -20.84 -0.68
CA THR A 111 -0.66 -20.05 0.17
C THR A 111 -0.31 -20.18 1.64
N SER A 112 -0.04 -21.40 2.11
CA SER A 112 0.34 -21.67 3.50
C SER A 112 1.69 -21.04 3.88
N ARG A 113 2.65 -20.95 2.96
CA ARG A 113 4.01 -20.49 3.25
C ARG A 113 4.23 -19.01 3.00
N HIS A 114 3.61 -18.46 1.96
CA HIS A 114 3.99 -17.15 1.42
C HIS A 114 2.90 -16.10 1.54
N ALA A 115 1.61 -16.47 1.62
CA ALA A 115 0.53 -15.48 1.53
C ALA A 115 0.59 -14.38 2.61
N ALA A 116 0.91 -14.75 3.86
CA ALA A 116 1.01 -13.78 4.95
C ALA A 116 2.17 -12.79 4.73
N ASN A 117 3.37 -13.30 4.41
CA ASN A 117 4.53 -12.46 4.15
C ASN A 117 4.35 -11.60 2.89
N TRP A 118 3.69 -12.14 1.87
CA TRP A 118 3.36 -11.40 0.65
C TRP A 118 2.45 -10.21 0.95
N ARG A 119 1.39 -10.40 1.76
CA ARG A 119 0.48 -9.31 2.16
C ARG A 119 1.18 -8.29 3.04
N ARG A 120 2.00 -8.73 4.00
CA ARG A 120 2.79 -7.83 4.83
C ARG A 120 3.72 -6.98 3.97
N TRP A 121 4.43 -7.59 3.03
CA TRP A 121 5.30 -6.86 2.09
C TRP A 121 4.51 -5.88 1.22
N ARG A 122 3.31 -6.27 0.78
CA ARG A 122 2.43 -5.39 0.00
C ARG A 122 2.00 -4.14 0.79
N LEU A 123 1.71 -4.27 2.08
CA LEU A 123 1.46 -3.11 2.94
C LEU A 123 2.69 -2.20 3.06
N LYS A 124 3.90 -2.76 3.20
CA LYS A 124 5.14 -1.97 3.22
C LYS A 124 5.30 -1.14 1.93
N GLU A 125 5.00 -1.73 0.77
CA GLU A 125 5.02 -1.00 -0.51
C GLU A 125 4.06 0.18 -0.52
N TYR A 126 2.84 0.01 0.02
CA TYR A 126 1.86 1.09 0.08
C TYR A 126 2.30 2.22 1.01
N LEU A 127 2.77 1.89 2.21
CA LEU A 127 3.23 2.91 3.16
C LEU A 127 4.46 3.66 2.65
N PHE A 128 5.38 2.95 1.99
CA PHE A 128 6.51 3.57 1.30
C PHE A 128 6.06 4.53 0.20
N LEU A 129 5.05 4.15 -0.59
CA LEU A 129 4.52 5.02 -1.64
C LEU A 129 3.81 6.26 -1.08
N VAL A 130 3.10 6.13 0.05
CA VAL A 130 2.50 7.30 0.73
C VAL A 130 3.58 8.33 1.10
N GLU A 131 4.72 7.87 1.60
CA GLU A 131 5.86 8.75 1.89
C GLU A 131 6.42 9.41 0.62
N LYS A 132 6.64 8.63 -0.44
CA LYS A 132 7.17 9.16 -1.71
C LYS A 132 6.22 10.14 -2.40
N LEU A 133 4.91 9.98 -2.22
CA LEU A 133 3.87 10.79 -2.84
C LEU A 133 3.34 11.90 -1.92
N GLY A 134 4.01 12.17 -0.79
CA GLY A 134 3.47 12.99 0.29
C GLY A 134 2.95 14.37 -0.14
N THR A 135 3.68 15.07 -1.02
CA THR A 135 3.26 16.37 -1.57
C THR A 135 1.98 16.26 -2.40
N GLU A 136 1.86 15.24 -3.25
CA GLU A 136 0.71 15.03 -4.12
C GLU A 136 -0.53 14.68 -3.28
N ILE A 137 -0.37 13.78 -2.32
CA ILE A 137 -1.43 13.36 -1.38
C ILE A 137 -1.95 14.56 -0.59
N THR A 138 -1.04 15.35 -0.02
CA THR A 138 -1.41 16.53 0.78
C THR A 138 -2.14 17.57 -0.07
N THR A 139 -1.61 17.85 -1.28
CA THR A 139 -2.24 18.79 -2.22
C THR A 139 -3.65 18.34 -2.56
N ARG A 140 -3.83 17.06 -2.88
CA ARG A 140 -5.12 16.45 -3.25
C ARG A 140 -6.15 16.50 -2.11
N CYS A 141 -5.70 16.39 -0.86
CA CYS A 141 -6.58 16.47 0.32
C CYS A 141 -6.89 17.91 0.74
N GLY A 142 -6.00 18.87 0.46
CA GLY A 142 -6.12 20.28 0.86
C GLY A 142 -6.83 21.21 -0.13
N SER A 143 -7.17 20.76 -1.34
CA SER A 143 -7.62 21.65 -2.43
C SER A 143 -9.05 22.20 -2.33
N ASP A 144 -9.80 21.94 -1.25
CA ASP A 144 -11.21 22.39 -1.12
C ASP A 144 -11.41 23.71 -0.35
N GLN A 145 -10.34 24.44 0.01
CA GLN A 145 -10.49 25.83 0.47
C GLN A 145 -10.81 26.75 -0.71
N ARG A 146 -12.08 26.76 -1.16
CA ARG A 146 -12.61 27.95 -1.83
C ARG A 146 -12.47 29.12 -0.85
N PRO A 147 -11.86 30.25 -1.25
CA PRO A 147 -11.93 31.45 -0.43
C PRO A 147 -13.42 31.77 -0.23
N SER A 148 -13.86 31.74 1.04
CA SER A 148 -15.16 32.30 1.41
C SER A 148 -15.19 33.72 0.88
N ALA A 149 -16.12 34.01 -0.04
CA ALA A 149 -16.35 35.37 -0.48
C ALA A 149 -16.65 36.23 0.77
N PRO A 150 -16.00 37.39 0.92
CA PRO A 150 -16.35 38.30 2.01
C PRO A 150 -17.81 38.79 1.82
N PRO A 151 -18.52 39.05 2.94
CA PRO A 151 -19.92 39.48 2.93
C PRO A 151 -20.15 40.82 2.23
#